data_AF-A0A2V8SD78-F1
#
_entry.id   AF-A0A2V8SD78-F1
#
_cell.length_a   1.000
_cell.length_b   1.000
_cell.length_c   1.000
_cell.angle_alpha   90.00
_cell.angle_beta   90.00
_cell.angle_gamma   90.00
#
_symmetry.space_group_name_H-M   'P 1'
#
loop_
_entity.id
_entity.type
_entity.pdbx_description
1 polymer ?
#
loop_
_entity_poly.entity_id
_entity_poly.type
_entity_poly.pdbx_seq_one_letter_code
_entity_poly.pdbx_strand_id
1 'polypeptide(L)'
;MKATEAQAPQPDVIEREAARKVAREFAQECAQIDGRINALAVEAGSTGDEARSRELLAERDALIKRKEVLPYLLRGARVRCLQPLADDLQAQADAAGAAIPEAEAEVTAATTEFDVAAATFERAAERLKAAERERDRLTAEHYRVTGEATNFAFDLHRLAQGIELMKPDRFAGLC
;
A
#
# COMPACT_ATOMS: atom_id res chain seq x y z
N MET A 1 25.32 -31.92 3.47
CA MET A 1 24.68 -31.57 2.19
C MET A 1 23.26 -32.11 2.23
N LYS A 2 22.25 -31.26 2.42
CA LYS A 2 20.84 -31.68 2.37
C LYS A 2 20.45 -31.74 0.90
N ALA A 3 20.11 -32.93 0.42
CA ALA A 3 19.50 -33.10 -0.89
C ALA A 3 18.16 -32.35 -0.86
N THR A 4 18.04 -31.31 -1.66
CA THR A 4 16.76 -30.68 -1.98
C THR A 4 15.95 -31.71 -2.74
N GLU A 5 15.01 -32.36 -2.05
CA GLU A 5 13.97 -33.15 -2.69
C GLU A 5 13.26 -32.23 -3.69
N ALA A 6 13.38 -32.56 -4.98
CA ALA A 6 12.70 -31.85 -6.05
C ALA A 6 11.19 -32.00 -5.82
N GLN A 7 10.59 -30.98 -5.24
CA GLN A 7 9.17 -30.96 -4.97
C GLN A 7 8.42 -31.04 -6.31
N ALA A 8 7.64 -32.11 -6.49
CA ALA A 8 6.89 -32.33 -7.71
C ALA A 8 6.01 -31.11 -7.99
N PRO A 9 5.95 -30.62 -9.24
CA PRO A 9 5.14 -29.48 -9.59
C PRO A 9 3.68 -29.75 -9.21
N GLN A 10 3.02 -28.74 -8.63
CA GLN A 10 1.62 -28.84 -8.24
C GLN A 10 0.75 -29.18 -9.48
N PRO A 11 -0.32 -29.98 -9.31
CA PRO A 11 -1.14 -30.47 -10.42
C PRO A 11 -1.68 -29.33 -11.32
N ASP A 12 -2.07 -28.20 -10.74
CA ASP A 12 -2.56 -27.04 -11.48
C ASP A 12 -1.49 -26.41 -12.40
N VAL A 13 -0.22 -26.49 -12.00
CA VAL A 13 0.91 -26.02 -12.82
C VAL A 13 1.07 -26.93 -14.04
N ILE A 14 0.95 -28.25 -13.84
CA ILE A 14 1.05 -29.24 -14.92
C ILE A 14 -0.05 -29.03 -15.96
N GLU A 15 -1.29 -28.78 -15.52
CA GLU A 15 -2.42 -28.54 -16.43
C GLU A 15 -2.27 -27.23 -17.21
N ARG A 16 -1.83 -26.14 -16.54
CA ARG A 16 -1.55 -24.85 -17.19
C ARG A 16 -0.42 -24.97 -18.21
N GLU A 17 0.64 -25.71 -17.90
CA GLU A 17 1.75 -25.95 -18.83
C GLU A 17 1.33 -26.81 -20.02
N ALA A 18 0.52 -27.85 -19.79
CA ALA A 18 -0.06 -28.67 -20.84
C ALA A 18 -0.95 -27.83 -21.78
N ALA A 19 -1.82 -26.98 -21.23
CA ALA A 19 -2.65 -26.07 -22.02
C ALA A 19 -1.80 -25.09 -22.84
N ARG A 20 -0.73 -24.54 -22.26
CA ARG A 20 0.20 -23.64 -22.96
C ARG A 20 0.93 -24.35 -24.09
N LYS A 21 1.37 -25.58 -23.87
CA LYS A 21 1.99 -26.42 -24.90
C LYS A 21 1.03 -26.63 -26.07
N VAL A 22 -0.20 -27.07 -25.79
CA VAL A 22 -1.25 -27.28 -26.80
C VAL A 22 -1.55 -25.98 -27.57
N ALA A 23 -1.64 -24.84 -26.89
CA ALA A 23 -1.86 -23.55 -27.54
C ALA A 23 -0.70 -23.15 -28.47
N ARG A 24 0.56 -23.47 -28.09
CA ARG A 24 1.74 -23.24 -28.94
C ARG A 24 1.73 -24.14 -30.18
N GLU A 25 1.40 -25.41 -30.00
CA GLU A 25 1.29 -26.38 -31.10
C GLU A 25 0.23 -25.95 -32.12
N PHE A 26 -0.98 -25.57 -31.66
CA PHE A 26 -2.01 -25.05 -32.57
C PHE A 26 -1.62 -23.74 -33.23
N ALA A 27 -0.89 -22.85 -32.55
CA ALA A 27 -0.41 -21.62 -33.15
C ALA A 27 0.63 -21.86 -34.24
N GLN A 28 1.55 -22.81 -34.01
CA GLN A 28 2.54 -23.24 -35.01
C GLN A 28 1.84 -23.90 -36.20
N GLU A 29 0.87 -24.78 -35.95
CA GLU A 29 0.07 -25.42 -37.00
C GLU A 29 -0.67 -24.37 -37.84
N CYS A 30 -1.31 -23.37 -37.22
CA CYS A 30 -1.98 -22.27 -37.92
C CYS A 30 -1.03 -21.51 -38.86
N ALA A 31 0.21 -21.28 -38.42
CA ALA A 31 1.19 -20.54 -39.20
C ALA A 31 1.70 -21.34 -40.42
N GLN A 32 1.65 -22.67 -40.36
CA GLN A 32 2.24 -23.55 -41.37
C GLN A 32 1.22 -24.20 -42.31
N ILE A 33 -0.06 -24.28 -41.90
CA ILE A 33 -1.08 -25.09 -42.59
C ILE A 33 -1.29 -24.67 -44.04
N ASP A 34 -1.27 -23.37 -44.34
CA ASP A 34 -1.41 -22.86 -45.71
C ASP A 34 -0.22 -23.24 -46.59
N GLY A 35 0.99 -23.19 -46.04
CA GLY A 35 2.20 -23.64 -46.73
C GLY A 35 2.14 -25.13 -47.06
N ARG A 36 1.65 -25.96 -46.13
CA ARG A 36 1.48 -27.40 -46.33
C ARG A 36 0.41 -27.72 -47.36
N ILE A 37 -0.74 -27.04 -47.31
CA ILE A 37 -1.83 -27.18 -48.31
C ILE A 37 -1.30 -26.87 -49.71
N ASN A 38 -0.57 -25.76 -49.86
CA ASN A 38 -0.01 -25.36 -51.15
C ASN A 38 1.07 -26.35 -51.64
N ALA A 39 1.95 -26.82 -50.76
CA ALA A 39 2.98 -27.80 -51.10
C ALA A 39 2.36 -29.10 -51.64
N LEU A 40 1.34 -29.64 -50.96
CA LEU A 40 0.63 -30.84 -51.43
C LEU A 40 -0.07 -30.62 -52.78
N ALA A 41 -0.65 -29.44 -53.01
CA ALA A 41 -1.28 -29.11 -54.28
C ALA A 41 -0.27 -29.04 -55.44
N VAL A 42 0.93 -28.48 -55.19
CA VAL A 42 2.01 -28.42 -56.18
C VAL A 42 2.55 -29.83 -56.47
N GLU A 43 2.81 -30.63 -55.43
CA GLU A 43 3.31 -32.00 -55.57
C GLU A 43 2.31 -32.86 -56.38
N ALA A 44 1.03 -32.77 -56.07
CA ALA A 44 -0.04 -33.49 -56.77
C ALA A 44 -0.14 -33.12 -58.27
N GLY A 45 0.18 -31.88 -58.63
CA GLY A 45 0.21 -31.41 -60.02
C GLY A 45 1.49 -31.79 -60.79
N SER A 46 2.57 -32.08 -60.06
CA SER A 46 3.87 -32.45 -60.64
C SER A 46 4.10 -33.96 -60.78
N THR A 47 3.32 -34.79 -60.07
CA THR A 47 3.47 -36.25 -60.15
C THR A 47 2.87 -36.80 -61.43
N GLY A 48 3.61 -37.70 -62.10
CA GLY A 48 3.13 -38.45 -63.26
C GLY A 48 2.29 -39.68 -62.89
N ASP A 49 2.21 -40.02 -61.60
CA ASP A 49 1.41 -41.12 -61.08
C ASP A 49 0.04 -40.62 -60.59
N GLU A 50 -1.02 -41.02 -61.28
CA GLU A 50 -2.40 -40.66 -60.95
C GLU A 50 -2.84 -41.16 -59.56
N ALA A 51 -2.38 -42.34 -59.14
CA ALA A 51 -2.75 -42.88 -57.83
C ALA A 51 -2.16 -42.01 -56.72
N ARG A 52 -0.87 -41.66 -56.86
CA ARG A 52 -0.19 -40.75 -55.94
C ARG A 52 -0.79 -39.35 -55.93
N SER A 53 -1.20 -38.82 -57.09
CA SER A 53 -1.86 -37.51 -57.19
C SER A 53 -3.17 -37.48 -56.38
N ARG A 54 -3.99 -38.54 -56.47
CA ARG A 54 -5.24 -38.65 -55.71
C ARG A 54 -5.02 -38.71 -54.20
N GLU A 55 -3.98 -39.41 -53.74
CA GLU A 55 -3.60 -39.44 -52.32
C GLU A 55 -3.23 -38.05 -51.79
N LEU A 56 -2.39 -37.32 -52.52
CA LEU A 56 -1.94 -35.97 -52.14
C LEU A 56 -3.10 -34.98 -52.08
N LEU A 57 -4.06 -35.09 -53.01
CA LEU A 57 -5.28 -34.27 -52.99
C LEU A 57 -6.19 -34.63 -51.81
N ALA A 58 -6.29 -35.91 -51.43
CA ALA A 58 -7.04 -36.31 -50.25
C ALA A 58 -6.41 -35.78 -48.96
N GLU A 59 -5.07 -35.80 -48.86
CA GLU A 59 -4.34 -35.21 -47.72
C GLU A 59 -4.52 -33.68 -47.66
N ARG A 60 -4.46 -33.00 -48.82
CA ARG A 60 -4.75 -31.57 -48.94
C ARG A 60 -6.15 -31.25 -48.42
N ASP A 61 -7.16 -32.00 -48.83
CA ASP A 61 -8.55 -31.76 -48.42
C ASP A 61 -8.74 -32.01 -46.92
N ALA A 62 -8.02 -32.97 -46.34
CA ALA A 62 -7.97 -33.16 -44.90
C ALA A 62 -7.35 -31.94 -44.18
N LEU A 63 -6.28 -31.37 -44.72
CA LEU A 63 -5.67 -30.14 -44.17
C LEU A 63 -6.59 -28.92 -44.32
N ILE A 64 -7.37 -28.81 -45.39
CA ILE A 64 -8.36 -27.74 -45.55
C ILE A 64 -9.42 -27.81 -44.44
N LYS A 65 -9.98 -29.00 -44.19
CA LYS A 65 -10.93 -29.20 -43.08
C LYS A 65 -10.28 -28.90 -41.73
N ARG A 66 -9.02 -29.29 -41.55
CA ARG A 66 -8.26 -28.99 -40.33
C ARG A 66 -8.10 -27.48 -40.14
N LYS A 67 -7.78 -26.74 -41.20
CA LYS A 67 -7.63 -25.28 -41.20
C LYS A 67 -8.90 -24.57 -40.72
N GLU A 68 -10.08 -25.07 -41.09
CA GLU A 68 -11.35 -24.47 -40.66
C GLU A 68 -11.57 -24.59 -39.15
N VAL A 69 -11.16 -25.70 -38.55
CA VAL A 69 -11.40 -26.00 -37.12
C VAL A 69 -10.30 -25.43 -36.22
N LEU A 70 -9.08 -25.30 -36.73
CA LEU A 70 -7.89 -24.93 -35.97
C LEU A 70 -7.98 -23.59 -35.20
N PRO A 71 -8.60 -22.51 -35.73
CA PRO A 71 -8.79 -21.27 -34.99
C PRO A 71 -9.64 -21.44 -33.72
N TYR A 72 -10.67 -22.30 -33.76
CA TYR A 72 -11.53 -22.58 -32.61
C TYR A 72 -10.78 -23.39 -31.55
N LEU A 73 -9.97 -24.37 -31.97
CA LEU A 73 -9.12 -25.14 -31.06
C LEU A 73 -8.08 -24.25 -30.38
N LEU A 74 -7.43 -23.37 -31.14
CA LEU A 74 -6.48 -22.40 -30.61
C LEU A 74 -7.14 -21.45 -29.60
N ARG A 75 -8.33 -20.92 -29.93
CA ARG A 75 -9.09 -20.06 -29.02
C ARG A 75 -9.43 -20.81 -27.73
N GLY A 76 -9.95 -22.03 -27.82
CA GLY A 76 -10.29 -22.84 -26.65
C GLY A 76 -9.06 -23.18 -25.79
N ALA A 77 -7.92 -23.49 -26.41
CA ALA A 77 -6.67 -23.71 -25.68
C ALA A 77 -6.19 -22.44 -24.96
N ARG A 78 -6.27 -21.27 -25.60
CA ARG A 78 -5.91 -20.00 -24.97
C ARG A 78 -6.82 -19.64 -23.79
N VAL A 79 -8.12 -19.88 -23.91
CA VAL A 79 -9.06 -19.67 -22.80
C VAL A 79 -8.67 -20.55 -21.60
N ARG A 80 -8.41 -21.84 -21.81
CA ARG A 80 -7.94 -22.74 -20.74
C ARG A 80 -6.63 -22.29 -20.09
N CYS A 81 -5.72 -21.66 -20.84
CA CYS A 81 -4.49 -21.09 -20.29
C CYS A 81 -4.73 -19.86 -19.41
N LEU A 82 -5.71 -19.03 -19.76
CA LEU A 82 -5.91 -17.70 -19.17
C LEU A 82 -6.98 -17.68 -18.08
N GLN A 83 -7.97 -18.56 -18.15
CA GLN A 83 -9.08 -18.61 -17.18
C GLN A 83 -8.57 -18.77 -15.74
N PRO A 84 -7.65 -19.70 -15.42
CA PRO A 84 -7.18 -19.84 -14.05
C PRO A 84 -6.44 -18.60 -13.54
N LEU A 85 -5.72 -17.89 -14.43
CA LEU A 85 -5.06 -16.64 -14.07
C LEU A 85 -6.09 -15.52 -13.80
N ALA A 86 -7.17 -15.48 -14.59
CA ALA A 86 -8.25 -14.53 -14.37
C ALA A 86 -8.97 -14.81 -13.04
N ASP A 87 -9.23 -16.08 -12.74
CA ASP A 87 -9.86 -16.49 -11.48
C ASP A 87 -8.96 -16.16 -10.27
N ASP A 88 -7.64 -16.42 -10.37
CA ASP A 88 -6.66 -16.07 -9.34
C ASP A 88 -6.64 -14.54 -9.09
N LEU A 89 -6.64 -13.73 -10.15
CA LEU A 89 -6.65 -12.28 -10.06
C LEU A 89 -7.96 -11.75 -9.48
N GLN A 90 -9.09 -12.35 -9.84
CA GLN A 90 -10.39 -11.98 -9.28
C GLN A 90 -10.43 -12.27 -7.77
N ALA A 91 -9.96 -13.45 -7.35
CA ALA A 91 -9.90 -13.81 -5.94
C ALA A 91 -9.00 -12.86 -5.13
N GLN A 92 -7.88 -12.43 -5.69
CA GLN A 92 -7.00 -11.43 -5.07
C GLN A 92 -7.68 -10.05 -4.95
N ALA A 93 -8.39 -9.64 -5.99
CA ALA A 93 -9.13 -8.38 -5.99
C ALA A 93 -10.25 -8.40 -4.92
N ASP A 94 -10.99 -9.51 -4.83
CA ASP A 94 -12.05 -9.68 -3.83
C ASP A 94 -11.48 -9.69 -2.41
N ALA A 95 -10.36 -10.38 -2.18
CA ALA A 95 -9.68 -10.38 -0.88
C ALA A 95 -9.15 -8.99 -0.49
N ALA A 96 -8.56 -8.25 -1.43
CA ALA A 96 -8.14 -6.87 -1.21
C ALA A 96 -9.34 -5.96 -0.91
N GLY A 97 -10.44 -6.12 -1.65
CA GLY A 97 -11.69 -5.39 -1.42
C GLY A 97 -12.28 -5.63 -0.03
N ALA A 98 -12.18 -6.87 0.47
CA ALA A 98 -12.63 -7.22 1.82
C ALA A 98 -11.73 -6.64 2.93
N ALA A 99 -10.44 -6.42 2.68
CA ALA A 99 -9.49 -5.87 3.65
C ALA A 99 -9.56 -4.33 3.78
N ILE A 100 -10.02 -3.61 2.75
CA ILE A 100 -10.17 -2.16 2.76
C ILE A 100 -11.03 -1.65 3.94
N PRO A 101 -12.26 -2.16 4.18
CA PRO A 101 -13.12 -1.62 5.25
C PRO A 101 -12.52 -1.82 6.65
N GLU A 102 -11.77 -2.90 6.88
CA GLU A 102 -11.05 -3.12 8.14
C GLU A 102 -9.95 -2.07 8.34
N ALA A 103 -9.15 -1.82 7.30
CA ALA A 103 -8.11 -0.79 7.34
C ALA A 103 -8.70 0.63 7.49
N GLU A 104 -9.80 0.94 6.81
CA GLU A 104 -10.51 2.22 6.96
C GLU A 104 -11.05 2.42 8.39
N ALA A 105 -11.59 1.35 8.99
CA ALA A 105 -12.05 1.37 10.37
C ALA A 105 -10.89 1.62 11.36
N GLU A 106 -9.74 0.98 11.16
CA GLU A 106 -8.54 1.18 11.98
C GLU A 106 -8.02 2.62 11.87
N VAL A 107 -7.92 3.16 10.65
CA VAL A 107 -7.51 4.55 10.42
C VAL A 107 -8.49 5.53 11.06
N THR A 108 -9.79 5.29 10.95
CA THR A 108 -10.83 6.13 11.56
C THR A 108 -10.73 6.14 13.08
N ALA A 109 -10.51 4.97 13.69
CA ALA A 109 -10.33 4.84 15.13
C ALA A 109 -9.07 5.59 15.59
N ALA A 110 -7.93 5.35 14.94
CA ALA A 110 -6.66 6.01 15.26
C ALA A 110 -6.74 7.55 15.11
N THR A 111 -7.43 8.04 14.08
CA THR A 111 -7.64 9.48 13.87
C THR A 111 -8.47 10.08 15.00
N THR A 112 -9.54 9.38 15.42
CA THR A 112 -10.39 9.81 16.54
C THR A 112 -9.59 9.89 17.84
N GLU A 113 -8.76 8.90 18.13
CA GLU A 113 -7.88 8.91 19.31
C GLU A 113 -6.87 10.06 19.27
N PHE A 114 -6.29 10.33 18.10
CA PHE A 114 -5.37 11.44 17.90
C PHE A 114 -6.06 12.79 18.17
N ASP A 115 -7.26 13.00 17.64
CA ASP A 115 -8.01 14.25 17.86
C ASP A 115 -8.33 14.48 19.34
N VAL A 116 -8.70 13.42 20.05
CA VAL A 116 -8.92 13.48 21.50
C VAL A 116 -7.61 13.82 22.22
N ALA A 117 -6.51 13.17 21.87
CA ALA A 117 -5.19 13.43 22.46
C ALA A 117 -4.74 14.89 22.22
N ALA A 118 -4.91 15.39 21.00
CA ALA A 118 -4.60 16.77 20.64
C ALA A 118 -5.40 17.77 21.49
N ALA A 119 -6.71 17.57 21.62
CA ALA A 119 -7.55 18.42 22.46
C ALA A 119 -7.15 18.36 23.95
N THR A 120 -6.73 17.20 24.46
CA THR A 120 -6.24 17.10 25.84
C THR A 120 -4.90 17.83 26.03
N PHE A 121 -4.01 17.75 25.04
CA PHE A 121 -2.73 18.44 25.06
C PHE A 121 -2.91 19.96 25.05
N GLU A 122 -3.80 20.48 24.21
CA GLU A 122 -4.12 21.91 24.18
C GLU A 122 -4.64 22.42 25.53
N ARG A 123 -5.57 21.69 26.16
CA ARG A 123 -6.07 22.04 27.50
C ARG A 123 -4.97 22.01 28.56
N ALA A 124 -4.05 21.05 28.49
CA ALA A 124 -2.91 20.97 29.39
C ALA A 124 -1.94 22.15 29.18
N ALA A 125 -1.68 22.53 27.93
CA ALA A 125 -0.86 23.68 27.58
C ALA A 125 -1.46 25.00 28.10
N GLU A 126 -2.77 25.20 27.97
CA GLU A 126 -3.44 26.39 28.52
C GLU A 126 -3.39 26.43 30.06
N ARG A 127 -3.56 25.29 30.73
CA ARG A 127 -3.39 25.20 32.18
C ARG A 127 -1.96 25.55 32.62
N LEU A 128 -0.96 25.08 31.88
CA LEU A 128 0.43 25.39 32.16
C LEU A 128 0.71 26.89 32.02
N LYS A 129 0.27 27.52 30.92
CA LYS A 129 0.41 28.97 30.73
C LYS A 129 -0.26 29.78 31.86
N ALA A 130 -1.43 29.36 32.32
CA ALA A 130 -2.10 30.01 33.44
C ALA A 130 -1.31 29.88 34.74
N ALA A 131 -0.77 28.70 35.03
CA ALA A 131 0.07 28.45 36.20
C ALA A 131 1.37 29.27 36.16
N GLU A 132 2.00 29.40 34.99
CA GLU A 132 3.19 30.24 34.80
C GLU A 132 2.91 31.71 35.09
N ARG A 133 1.79 32.25 34.59
CA ARG A 133 1.38 33.63 34.89
C ARG A 133 1.16 33.85 36.38
N GLU A 134 0.53 32.90 37.06
CA GLU A 134 0.30 33.02 38.50
C GLU A 134 1.60 32.94 39.29
N ARG A 135 2.51 32.03 38.91
CA ARG A 135 3.86 31.98 39.49
C ARG A 135 4.58 33.32 39.31
N ASP A 136 4.53 33.90 38.13
CA ASP A 136 5.21 35.17 37.84
C ASP A 136 4.59 36.33 38.65
N ARG A 137 3.26 36.34 38.82
CA ARG A 137 2.55 37.28 39.70
C ARG A 137 3.02 37.15 41.15
N LEU A 138 3.00 35.93 41.70
CA LEU A 138 3.41 35.66 43.08
C LEU A 138 4.89 36.00 43.30
N THR A 139 5.73 35.75 42.30
CA THR A 139 7.16 36.12 42.33
C THR A 139 7.32 37.63 42.39
N ALA A 140 6.58 38.39 41.58
CA ALA A 140 6.61 39.85 41.63
C ALA A 140 6.11 40.41 42.97
N GLU A 141 5.04 39.83 43.53
CA GLU A 141 4.52 40.21 44.84
C GLU A 141 5.52 39.91 45.96
N HIS A 142 6.17 38.75 45.92
CA HIS A 142 7.23 38.39 46.86
C HIS A 142 8.40 39.39 46.81
N TYR A 143 8.87 39.76 45.61
CA TYR A 143 9.93 40.77 45.47
C TYR A 143 9.50 42.14 46.00
N ARG A 144 8.23 42.52 45.80
CA ARG A 144 7.69 43.77 46.35
C ARG A 144 7.72 43.76 47.89
N VAL A 145 7.18 42.72 48.51
CA VAL A 145 7.10 42.60 49.98
C VAL A 145 8.50 42.52 50.60
N THR A 146 9.40 41.73 50.03
CA THR A 146 10.78 41.63 50.53
C THR A 146 11.54 42.95 50.38
N GLY A 147 11.34 43.68 49.27
CA GLY A 147 11.88 45.03 49.08
C GLY A 147 11.33 46.03 50.10
N GLU A 148 10.01 46.04 50.34
CA GLU A 148 9.37 46.87 51.36
C GLU A 148 9.89 46.56 52.77
N ALA A 149 10.01 45.27 53.13
CA ALA A 149 10.54 44.83 54.41
C ALA A 149 12.00 45.24 54.61
N THR A 150 12.82 45.11 53.57
CA THR A 150 14.23 45.53 53.60
C THR A 150 14.34 47.03 53.82
N ASN A 151 13.57 47.82 53.07
CA ASN A 151 13.55 49.28 53.22
C ASN A 151 13.03 49.71 54.60
N PHE A 152 12.03 49.01 55.15
CA PHE A 152 11.54 49.24 56.51
C PHE A 152 12.62 48.97 57.56
N ALA A 153 13.37 47.87 57.44
CA ALA A 153 14.48 47.55 58.32
C ALA A 153 15.61 48.60 58.24
N PHE A 154 15.94 49.07 57.03
CA PHE A 154 16.90 50.16 56.84
C PHE A 154 16.45 51.46 57.50
N ASP A 155 15.19 51.85 57.34
CA ASP A 155 14.66 53.07 57.96
C ASP A 155 14.60 52.97 59.48
N LEU A 156 14.28 51.79 60.05
CA LEU A 156 14.39 51.55 61.49
C LEU A 156 15.84 51.76 61.99
N HIS A 157 16.83 51.26 61.25
CA HIS A 157 18.23 51.44 61.60
C HIS A 157 18.67 52.91 61.55
N ARG A 158 18.24 53.66 60.51
CA ARG A 158 18.52 55.10 60.37
C ARG A 158 17.87 55.92 61.49
N LEU A 159 16.62 55.58 61.86
CA LEU A 159 15.91 56.21 62.98
C LEU A 159 16.69 56.05 64.29
N ALA A 160 17.19 54.83 64.58
CA ALA A 160 17.99 54.55 65.77
C ALA A 160 19.31 55.35 65.81
N GLN A 161 19.82 55.76 64.66
CA GLN A 161 21.03 56.58 64.52
C GLN A 161 20.75 58.09 64.49
N GLY A 162 19.48 58.52 64.52
CA GLY A 162 19.10 59.93 64.41
C GLY A 162 19.32 60.52 63.01
N ILE A 163 19.36 59.68 61.97
CA ILE A 163 19.57 60.06 60.58
C ILE A 163 18.21 60.18 59.86
N GLU A 164 18.09 61.10 58.92
CA GLU A 164 16.88 61.30 58.10
C GLU A 164 16.45 60.01 57.39
N LEU A 165 15.15 59.71 57.43
CA LEU A 165 14.55 58.50 56.87
C LEU A 165 14.45 58.56 55.34
N MET A 166 14.55 57.41 54.68
CA MET A 166 14.31 57.34 53.23
C MET A 166 12.86 57.58 52.86
N LYS A 167 11.91 57.22 53.75
CA LYS A 167 10.50 57.56 53.60
C LYS A 167 9.89 57.95 54.95
N PRO A 168 9.80 59.25 55.28
CA PRO A 168 9.34 59.73 56.58
C PRO A 168 7.93 59.25 56.96
N ASP A 169 7.03 59.20 55.98
CA ASP A 169 5.63 58.81 56.19
C ASP A 169 5.44 57.30 56.46
N ARG A 170 6.50 56.49 56.35
CA ARG A 170 6.42 55.02 56.48
C ARG A 170 6.00 54.56 57.87
N PHE A 171 6.24 55.36 58.90
CA PHE A 171 5.83 55.06 60.29
C PHE A 171 4.59 55.84 60.74
N ALA A 172 3.96 56.63 59.87
CA ALA A 172 2.85 57.52 60.24
C ALA A 172 1.60 56.80 60.78
N GLY A 173 1.47 55.48 60.55
CA GLY A 173 0.39 54.65 61.07
C GLY A 173 0.74 53.76 62.28
N LEU A 174 1.95 53.92 62.86
CA LEU A 174 2.41 53.14 64.03
C LEU A 174 2.29 53.91 65.36
N CYS A 175 1.82 55.16 65.32
CA CYS A 175 1.55 56.02 66.47
C CYS A 175 0.06 56.12 66.77
#